data_AF-A0A838AGM5-F1
#
_entry.id   AF-A0A838AGM5-F1
#
_cell.length_a   1.000
_cell.length_b   1.000
_cell.length_c   1.000
_cell.angle_alpha   90.00
_cell.angle_beta   90.00
_cell.angle_gamma   90.00
#
_symmetry.space_group_name_H-M   'P 1'
#
loop_
_entity.id
_entity.type
_entity.pdbx_description
1 polymer ?
#
loop_
_entity_poly.entity_id
_entity_poly.type
_entity_poly.pdbx_seq_one_letter_code
_entity_poly.pdbx_strand_id
1 'polypeptide(L)'
;MQQNWNNPQSKGLSDHLHSLKKEAALKPQIQNSLVQLNKTVSSLDYKVKGLEDKDAKLFNRIVLAKKTHDLTTAKVLANELVEIRKNKKVLSTLKISLEQINLRLSTVQDLGDAMVSLRPIMATMHALQPSLGRIMPEVSREFESLFGILNESVSSSFEGSFESDGASNAETESILKEAAAVAGTRVGEKFPSTPTGISSSSSIGLE
;
A
#
# COMPACT_ATOMS: atom_id res chain seq x y z
N MET A 1 -52.43 -4.06 53.69
CA MET A 1 -51.53 -3.08 54.33
C MET A 1 -50.77 -3.86 55.42
N GLN A 2 -49.45 -3.92 55.58
CA GLN A 2 -48.27 -3.21 55.08
C GLN A 2 -47.12 -4.24 55.10
N GLN A 3 -46.22 -4.20 54.13
CA GLN A 3 -44.80 -4.42 54.41
C GLN A 3 -44.02 -3.35 53.66
N ASN A 4 -43.29 -2.54 54.40
CA ASN A 4 -42.33 -1.56 53.91
C ASN A 4 -40.98 -1.92 54.52
N TRP A 5 -39.94 -2.07 53.71
CA TRP A 5 -38.53 -2.02 54.15
C TRP A 5 -37.67 -1.55 52.96
N ASN A 6 -36.89 -0.49 53.21
CA ASN A 6 -35.89 0.14 52.35
C ASN A 6 -35.08 -0.81 51.45
N ASN A 7 -34.83 -0.42 50.19
CA ASN A 7 -33.47 -0.10 49.71
C ASN A 7 -33.53 0.64 48.34
N PRO A 8 -32.57 1.55 48.03
CA PRO A 8 -32.65 2.42 46.87
C PRO A 8 -32.27 1.70 45.57
N GLN A 9 -32.78 2.23 44.46
CA GLN A 9 -32.46 1.88 43.08
C GLN A 9 -30.99 1.46 42.92
N SER A 10 -30.72 0.15 42.76
CA SER A 10 -29.51 -0.24 42.05
C SER A 10 -29.74 0.13 40.60
N LYS A 11 -28.92 1.05 40.09
CA LYS A 11 -28.81 1.34 38.66
C LYS A 11 -28.66 0.01 37.95
N GLY A 12 -29.65 -0.34 37.14
CA GLY A 12 -29.70 -1.59 36.43
C GLY A 12 -28.48 -1.74 35.54
N LEU A 13 -27.95 -2.96 35.48
CA LEU A 13 -26.95 -3.42 34.52
C LEU A 13 -27.24 -3.01 33.06
N SER A 14 -28.48 -2.62 32.76
CA SER A 14 -28.94 -2.10 31.47
C SER A 14 -28.25 -0.79 31.04
N ASP A 15 -27.72 0.03 31.96
CA ASP A 15 -26.93 1.23 31.59
C ASP A 15 -25.50 0.87 31.10
N HIS A 16 -25.01 -0.34 31.37
CA HIS A 16 -23.72 -0.83 30.89
C HIS A 16 -23.78 -1.58 29.56
N LEU A 17 -24.99 -1.85 29.04
CA LEU A 17 -25.17 -2.54 27.75
C LEU A 17 -25.18 -1.58 26.54
N HIS A 18 -25.37 -0.28 26.75
CA HIS A 18 -25.38 0.72 25.67
C HIS A 18 -24.04 1.44 25.45
N SER A 19 -22.99 1.15 26.23
CA SER A 19 -21.75 1.95 26.26
C SER A 19 -20.48 1.27 25.74
N LEU A 20 -20.51 0.00 25.30
CA LEU A 20 -19.26 -0.71 24.94
C LEU A 20 -19.22 -1.40 23.57
N LYS A 21 -20.16 -1.09 22.66
CA LYS A 21 -20.02 -1.52 21.25
C LYS A 21 -20.81 -0.66 20.27
N LYS A 22 -20.74 0.67 20.41
CA LYS A 22 -20.82 1.49 19.20
C LYS A 22 -19.46 1.31 18.53
N GLU A 23 -19.37 0.30 17.67
CA GLU A 23 -18.26 0.06 16.75
C GLU A 23 -17.67 1.42 16.38
N ALA A 24 -16.45 1.70 16.86
CA ALA A 24 -15.87 3.03 16.70
C ALA A 24 -15.92 3.35 15.20
N ALA A 25 -16.36 4.55 14.85
CA ALA A 25 -16.60 4.91 13.46
C ALA A 25 -15.42 4.46 12.57
N LEU A 26 -15.71 3.86 11.41
CA LEU A 26 -14.70 3.26 10.55
C LEU A 26 -13.59 4.26 10.17
N LYS A 27 -13.95 5.53 9.96
CA LYS A 27 -13.02 6.61 9.58
C LYS A 27 -11.85 6.78 10.57
N PRO A 28 -12.05 7.06 11.88
CA PRO A 28 -10.93 7.17 12.82
C PRO A 28 -10.13 5.88 12.97
N GLN A 29 -10.73 4.70 12.81
CA GLN A 29 -9.99 3.43 12.83
C GLN A 29 -9.06 3.29 11.62
N ILE A 30 -9.52 3.65 10.43
CA ILE A 30 -8.73 3.67 9.20
C ILE A 30 -7.59 4.70 9.34
N GLN A 31 -7.89 5.91 9.80
CA GLN A 31 -6.88 6.96 10.01
C GLN A 31 -5.78 6.54 11.00
N ASN A 32 -6.15 5.94 12.12
CA ASN A 32 -5.19 5.43 13.09
C ASN A 32 -4.32 4.31 12.48
N SER A 33 -4.94 3.41 11.71
CA SER A 33 -4.23 2.34 10.99
C SER A 33 -3.23 2.91 9.98
N LEU A 34 -3.63 3.90 9.18
CA LEU A 34 -2.74 4.59 8.23
C LEU A 34 -1.52 5.21 8.95
N VAL A 35 -1.72 5.87 10.09
CA VAL A 35 -0.61 6.45 10.87
C VAL A 35 0.35 5.35 11.38
N GLN A 36 -0.19 4.25 11.88
CA GLN A 36 0.62 3.13 12.38
C GLN A 36 1.39 2.42 11.24
N LEU A 37 0.75 2.22 10.10
CA LEU A 37 1.36 1.64 8.91
C LEU A 37 2.52 2.51 8.41
N ASN A 38 2.31 3.82 8.25
CA ASN A 38 3.36 4.74 7.82
C ASN A 38 4.58 4.73 8.76
N LYS A 39 4.36 4.68 10.07
CA LYS A 39 5.45 4.53 11.07
C LYS A 39 6.20 3.21 10.89
N THR A 40 5.48 2.12 10.64
CA THR A 40 6.05 0.78 10.45
C THR A 40 6.85 0.70 9.15
N VAL A 41 6.33 1.25 8.04
CA VAL A 41 7.04 1.36 6.75
C VAL A 41 8.35 2.13 6.94
N SER A 42 8.32 3.27 7.61
CA SER A 42 9.52 4.08 7.90
C SER A 42 10.56 3.31 8.73
N SER A 43 10.10 2.52 9.71
CA SER A 43 10.97 1.66 10.51
C SER A 43 11.60 0.53 9.68
N LEU A 44 10.82 -0.09 8.78
CA LEU A 44 11.33 -1.10 7.85
C LEU A 44 12.36 -0.51 6.90
N ASP A 45 12.14 0.71 6.39
CA ASP A 45 13.11 1.41 5.55
C ASP A 45 14.46 1.61 6.25
N TYR A 46 14.42 2.08 7.50
CA TYR A 46 15.63 2.21 8.31
C TYR A 46 16.36 0.87 8.47
N LYS A 47 15.62 -0.23 8.72
CA LYS A 47 16.19 -1.57 8.85
C LYS A 47 16.79 -2.09 7.54
N VAL A 48 16.12 -1.86 6.40
CA VAL A 48 16.62 -2.24 5.07
C VAL A 48 17.92 -1.51 4.78
N LYS A 49 17.98 -0.20 5.00
CA LYS A 49 19.21 0.59 4.84
C LYS A 49 20.34 0.09 5.75
N GLY A 50 20.02 -0.26 7.00
CA GLY A 50 20.99 -0.86 7.92
C GLY A 50 21.54 -2.20 7.43
N LEU A 51 20.76 -3.01 6.71
CA LEU A 51 21.23 -4.24 6.08
C LEU A 51 22.09 -3.97 4.84
N GLU A 52 21.82 -2.91 4.08
CA GLU A 52 22.65 -2.48 2.94
C GLU A 52 24.06 -2.06 3.40
N ASP A 53 24.13 -1.27 4.47
CA ASP A 53 25.41 -0.86 5.05
C ASP A 53 26.21 -2.07 5.57
N LYS A 54 25.51 -3.05 6.17
CA LYS A 54 26.12 -4.31 6.62
C LYS A 54 26.61 -5.14 5.44
N ASP A 55 25.84 -5.26 4.36
CA ASP A 55 26.21 -5.96 3.12
C ASP A 55 27.54 -5.42 2.59
N ALA A 56 27.62 -4.10 2.38
CA ALA A 56 28.82 -3.44 1.85
C ALA A 56 30.05 -3.65 2.74
N LYS A 57 29.90 -3.50 4.06
CA LYS A 57 30.99 -3.74 5.03
C LYS A 57 31.46 -5.18 5.01
N LEU A 58 30.53 -6.15 4.99
CA LEU A 58 30.89 -7.56 4.98
C LEU A 58 31.57 -7.95 3.67
N PHE A 59 31.09 -7.43 2.54
CA PHE A 59 31.69 -7.63 1.23
C PHE A 59 33.15 -7.14 1.18
N ASN A 60 33.42 -5.95 1.70
CA ASN A 60 34.78 -5.42 1.79
C ASN A 60 35.70 -6.30 2.67
N ARG A 61 35.18 -6.85 3.77
CA ARG A 61 35.93 -7.79 4.63
C ARG A 61 36.21 -9.11 3.93
N ILE A 62 35.27 -9.62 3.13
CA ILE A 62 35.48 -10.82 2.29
C ILE A 62 36.62 -10.57 1.28
N VAL A 63 36.61 -9.40 0.62
CA VAL A 63 37.67 -9.02 -0.33
C VAL A 63 39.04 -8.96 0.37
N LEU A 64 39.10 -8.39 1.58
CA LEU A 64 40.35 -8.34 2.36
C LEU A 64 40.84 -9.75 2.73
N ALA A 65 39.96 -10.60 3.26
CA ALA A 65 40.31 -11.98 3.62
C ALA A 65 40.79 -12.79 2.40
N LYS A 66 40.18 -12.57 1.23
CA LYS A 66 40.65 -13.15 -0.04
C LYS A 66 42.04 -12.68 -0.43
N LYS A 67 42.36 -11.38 -0.26
CA LYS A 67 43.69 -10.82 -0.56
C LYS A 67 44.78 -11.35 0.38
N THR A 68 44.43 -11.60 1.65
CA THR A 68 45.36 -12.18 2.64
C THR A 68 45.38 -13.71 2.62
N HIS A 69 44.77 -14.35 1.61
CA HIS A 69 44.65 -15.80 1.48
C HIS A 69 43.99 -16.52 2.67
N ASP A 70 43.19 -15.81 3.48
CA ASP A 70 42.39 -16.39 4.55
C ASP A 70 41.05 -16.91 3.98
N LEU A 71 41.10 -18.13 3.45
CA LEU A 71 39.95 -18.78 2.81
C LEU A 71 38.84 -19.13 3.80
N THR A 72 39.19 -19.44 5.05
CA THR A 72 38.24 -19.82 6.09
C THR A 72 37.36 -18.63 6.47
N THR A 73 37.98 -17.48 6.78
CA THR A 73 37.25 -16.25 7.10
C THR A 73 36.42 -15.79 5.90
N ALA A 74 36.99 -15.83 4.69
CA ALA A 74 36.26 -15.45 3.48
C ALA A 74 34.99 -16.30 3.28
N LYS A 75 35.04 -17.61 3.52
CA LYS A 75 33.90 -18.51 3.38
C LYS A 75 32.82 -18.25 4.44
N VAL A 76 33.22 -18.08 5.71
CA VAL A 76 32.27 -17.80 6.80
C VAL A 76 31.55 -16.47 6.56
N LEU A 77 32.30 -15.41 6.22
CA LEU A 77 31.70 -14.11 5.92
C LEU A 77 30.82 -14.16 4.67
N ALA A 78 31.17 -14.93 3.63
CA ALA A 78 30.33 -15.06 2.45
C ALA A 78 28.97 -15.71 2.78
N ASN A 79 28.94 -16.73 3.64
CA ASN A 79 27.68 -17.33 4.10
C ASN A 79 26.80 -16.33 4.85
N GLU A 80 27.39 -15.54 5.76
CA GLU A 80 26.65 -14.48 6.47
C GLU A 80 26.13 -13.41 5.49
N LEU A 81 26.89 -13.04 4.46
CA LEU A 81 26.43 -12.09 3.44
C LEU A 81 25.19 -12.60 2.70
N VAL A 82 25.13 -13.90 2.41
CA VAL A 82 23.94 -14.51 1.80
C VAL A 82 22.72 -14.37 2.71
N GLU A 83 22.87 -14.62 4.02
CA GLU A 83 21.78 -14.47 4.98
C GLU A 83 21.35 -13.00 5.15
N ILE A 84 22.28 -12.05 5.17
CA ILE A 84 21.97 -10.61 5.18
C ILE A 84 21.14 -10.22 3.95
N ARG A 85 21.49 -10.73 2.76
CA ARG A 85 20.74 -10.46 1.52
C ARG A 85 19.35 -11.07 1.53
N LYS A 86 19.19 -12.30 2.04
CA LYS A 86 17.88 -12.93 2.22
C LYS A 86 17.00 -12.12 3.16
N ASN A 87 17.54 -11.71 4.31
CA ASN A 87 16.82 -10.89 5.28
C ASN A 87 16.43 -9.53 4.71
N LYS A 88 17.32 -8.90 3.94
CA LYS A 88 17.03 -7.64 3.24
C LYS A 88 15.84 -7.82 2.27
N LYS A 89 15.84 -8.89 1.47
CA LYS A 89 14.73 -9.20 0.55
C LYS A 89 13.41 -9.35 1.29
N VAL A 90 13.38 -10.13 2.38
CA VAL A 90 12.17 -10.32 3.19
C VAL A 90 11.63 -9.00 3.74
N LEU A 91 12.49 -8.16 4.33
CA LEU A 91 12.05 -6.86 4.85
C LEU A 91 11.57 -5.91 3.74
N SER A 92 12.21 -5.96 2.57
CA SER A 92 11.79 -5.15 1.42
C SER A 92 10.44 -5.59 0.89
N THR A 93 10.19 -6.91 0.78
CA THR A 93 8.88 -7.43 0.40
C THR A 93 7.80 -7.03 1.41
N LEU A 94 8.08 -7.18 2.72
CA LEU A 94 7.14 -6.76 3.76
C LEU A 94 6.81 -5.27 3.67
N LYS A 95 7.83 -4.42 3.46
CA LYS A 95 7.63 -2.98 3.26
C LYS A 95 6.66 -2.71 2.12
N ILE A 96 6.90 -3.29 0.94
CA ILE A 96 6.06 -3.11 -0.25
C ILE A 96 4.62 -3.56 0.01
N SER A 97 4.43 -4.70 0.69
CA SER A 97 3.10 -5.17 1.05
C SER A 97 2.36 -4.19 1.99
N LEU A 98 3.05 -3.59 2.96
CA LEU A 98 2.44 -2.57 3.83
C LEU A 98 2.12 -1.27 3.08
N GLU A 99 2.97 -0.85 2.13
CA GLU A 99 2.69 0.29 1.26
C GLU A 99 1.43 0.04 0.41
N GLN A 100 1.26 -1.16 -0.12
CA GLN A 100 0.07 -1.55 -0.87
C GLN A 100 -1.20 -1.48 0.00
N ILE A 101 -1.15 -1.99 1.23
CA ILE A 101 -2.28 -1.89 2.18
C ILE A 101 -2.59 -0.42 2.50
N ASN A 102 -1.57 0.40 2.71
CA ASN A 102 -1.70 1.82 2.99
C ASN A 102 -2.44 2.56 1.87
N LEU A 103 -2.08 2.29 0.60
CA LEU A 103 -2.75 2.84 -0.58
C LEU A 103 -4.24 2.47 -0.60
N ARG A 104 -4.55 1.19 -0.37
CA ARG A 104 -5.94 0.71 -0.35
C ARG A 104 -6.76 1.36 0.75
N LEU A 105 -6.23 1.45 1.97
CA LEU A 105 -6.90 2.11 3.09
C LEU A 105 -7.10 3.61 2.84
N SER A 106 -6.17 4.28 2.15
CA SER A 106 -6.36 5.66 1.71
C SER A 106 -7.52 5.79 0.74
N THR A 107 -7.60 4.90 -0.27
CA THR A 107 -8.74 4.88 -1.21
C THR A 107 -10.07 4.63 -0.50
N VAL A 108 -10.10 3.74 0.50
CA VAL A 108 -11.31 3.51 1.32
C VAL A 108 -11.71 4.78 2.08
N GLN A 109 -10.75 5.50 2.65
CA GLN A 109 -11.03 6.78 3.30
C GLN A 109 -11.59 7.81 2.31
N ASP A 110 -10.98 7.95 1.13
CA ASP A 110 -11.37 8.94 0.12
C ASP A 110 -12.78 8.66 -0.43
N LEU A 111 -13.09 7.38 -0.72
CA LEU A 111 -14.43 6.95 -1.11
C LEU A 111 -15.46 7.16 0.02
N GLY A 112 -15.06 6.88 1.26
CA GLY A 112 -15.90 7.13 2.44
C GLY A 112 -16.25 8.61 2.61
N ASP A 113 -15.28 9.50 2.39
CA ASP A 113 -15.47 10.95 2.46
C ASP A 113 -16.34 11.47 1.30
N ALA A 114 -16.14 10.95 0.10
CA ALA A 114 -17.02 11.23 -1.04
C ALA A 114 -18.47 10.81 -0.73
N MET A 115 -18.68 9.63 -0.16
CA MET A 115 -20.01 9.14 0.24
C MET A 115 -20.68 10.03 1.29
N VAL A 116 -19.93 10.50 2.28
CA VAL A 116 -20.45 11.46 3.27
C VAL A 116 -20.90 12.75 2.58
N SER A 117 -20.16 13.24 1.58
CA SER A 117 -20.53 14.44 0.80
C SER A 117 -21.76 14.24 -0.09
N LEU A 118 -21.97 13.02 -0.60
CA LEU A 118 -23.11 12.69 -1.47
C LEU A 118 -24.41 12.45 -0.70
N ARG A 119 -24.35 12.13 0.61
CA ARG A 119 -25.53 11.84 1.44
C ARG A 119 -26.65 12.88 1.34
N PRO A 120 -26.40 14.20 1.45
CA PRO A 120 -27.47 15.20 1.34
C PRO A 120 -28.12 15.20 -0.04
N ILE A 121 -27.33 15.04 -1.11
CA ILE A 121 -27.83 14.99 -2.49
C ILE A 121 -28.74 13.78 -2.66
N MET A 122 -28.30 12.60 -2.22
CA MET A 122 -29.11 11.38 -2.27
C MET A 122 -30.42 11.53 -1.47
N ALA A 123 -30.36 12.17 -0.29
CA ALA A 123 -31.56 12.44 0.51
C ALA A 123 -32.54 13.37 -0.24
N THR A 124 -32.05 14.42 -0.90
CA THR A 124 -32.91 15.32 -1.69
C THR A 124 -33.52 14.60 -2.89
N MET A 125 -32.76 13.76 -3.60
CA MET A 125 -33.27 12.99 -4.74
C MET A 125 -34.36 11.99 -4.30
N HIS A 126 -34.12 11.26 -3.21
CA HIS A 126 -35.10 10.33 -2.64
C HIS A 126 -36.39 11.05 -2.20
N ALA A 127 -36.28 12.27 -1.65
CA ALA A 127 -37.45 13.07 -1.28
C ALA A 127 -38.30 13.51 -2.48
N LEU A 128 -37.69 13.70 -3.66
CA LEU A 128 -38.38 14.08 -4.90
C LEU A 128 -38.98 12.90 -5.65
N GLN A 129 -38.49 11.68 -5.41
CA GLN A 129 -38.92 10.46 -6.10
C GLN A 129 -40.44 10.26 -6.13
N PRO A 130 -41.22 10.41 -5.03
CA PRO A 130 -42.67 10.17 -5.06
C PRO A 130 -43.43 11.16 -5.96
N SER A 131 -42.98 12.42 -6.01
CA SER A 131 -43.55 13.46 -6.86
C SER A 131 -43.26 13.20 -8.34
N LEU A 132 -42.03 12.80 -8.64
CA LEU A 132 -41.63 12.38 -9.99
C LEU A 132 -42.34 11.11 -10.43
N GLY A 133 -42.53 10.12 -9.56
CA GLY A 133 -43.27 8.89 -9.88
C GLY A 133 -44.73 9.14 -10.29
N ARG A 134 -45.34 10.23 -9.81
CA ARG A 134 -46.71 10.62 -10.18
C ARG A 134 -46.80 11.37 -11.51
N ILE A 135 -45.76 12.15 -11.85
CA ILE A 135 -45.75 13.05 -13.01
C ILE A 135 -45.03 12.41 -14.20
N MET A 136 -43.93 11.71 -13.95
CA MET A 136 -43.04 11.11 -14.95
C MET A 136 -42.38 9.82 -14.42
N PRO A 137 -43.09 8.67 -14.50
CA PRO A 137 -42.66 7.40 -13.94
C PRO A 137 -41.27 6.93 -14.43
N GLU A 138 -40.94 7.17 -15.70
CA GLU A 138 -39.67 6.74 -16.29
C GLU A 138 -38.44 7.39 -15.62
N VAL A 139 -38.52 8.67 -15.26
CA VAL A 139 -37.40 9.35 -14.57
C VAL A 139 -37.26 8.88 -13.12
N SER A 140 -38.35 8.49 -12.47
CA SER A 140 -38.26 7.87 -11.15
C SER A 140 -37.51 6.54 -11.19
N ARG A 141 -37.69 5.74 -12.26
CA ARG A 141 -36.98 4.45 -12.43
C ARG A 141 -35.50 4.64 -12.68
N GLU A 142 -35.14 5.63 -13.50
CA GLU A 142 -33.74 5.98 -13.75
C GLU A 142 -33.02 6.39 -12.46
N PHE A 143 -33.68 7.15 -11.58
CA PHE A 143 -33.09 7.52 -10.29
C PHE A 143 -32.86 6.33 -9.35
N GLU A 144 -33.76 5.35 -9.30
CA GLU A 144 -33.54 4.11 -8.54
C GLU A 144 -32.38 3.29 -9.12
N SER A 145 -32.31 3.19 -10.45
CA SER A 145 -31.21 2.49 -11.14
C SER A 145 -29.86 3.13 -10.85
N LEU A 146 -29.76 4.47 -10.95
CA LEU A 146 -28.54 5.21 -10.65
C LEU A 146 -28.07 4.98 -9.21
N PHE A 147 -28.99 4.98 -8.23
CA PHE A 147 -28.64 4.69 -6.84
C PHE A 147 -28.12 3.26 -6.65
N GLY A 148 -28.75 2.28 -7.29
CA GLY A 148 -28.32 0.89 -7.30
C GLY A 148 -26.90 0.74 -7.86
N ILE A 149 -26.64 1.28 -9.04
CA ILE A 149 -25.32 1.24 -9.71
C ILE A 149 -24.25 1.89 -8.84
N LEU A 150 -24.56 3.02 -8.21
CA LEU A 150 -23.60 3.77 -7.41
C LEU A 150 -23.23 3.01 -6.12
N ASN A 151 -24.21 2.37 -5.48
CA ASN A 151 -23.97 1.51 -4.31
C ASN A 151 -23.21 0.22 -4.67
N GLU A 152 -23.53 -0.38 -5.81
CA GLU A 152 -22.84 -1.57 -6.35
C GLU A 152 -21.40 -1.26 -6.76
N SER A 153 -21.16 -0.14 -7.46
CA SER A 153 -19.81 0.31 -7.82
C SER A 153 -18.92 0.51 -6.59
N VAL A 154 -19.46 1.11 -5.53
CA VAL A 154 -18.67 1.31 -4.30
C VAL A 154 -18.42 -0.01 -3.58
N SER A 155 -19.41 -0.90 -3.51
CA SER A 155 -19.24 -2.22 -2.88
C SER A 155 -18.27 -3.11 -3.64
N SER A 156 -18.41 -3.20 -4.97
CA SER A 156 -17.51 -3.97 -5.86
C SER A 156 -16.08 -3.44 -5.83
N SER A 157 -15.88 -2.13 -5.69
CA SER A 157 -14.54 -1.53 -5.53
C SER A 157 -13.83 -2.02 -4.26
N PHE A 158 -14.57 -2.42 -3.22
CA PHE A 158 -14.01 -2.98 -1.99
C PHE A 158 -13.78 -4.49 -2.08
N GLU A 159 -14.71 -5.24 -2.68
CA GLU A 159 -14.62 -6.70 -2.80
C GLU A 159 -13.54 -7.15 -3.79
N GLY A 160 -13.50 -6.56 -4.99
CA GLY A 160 -12.52 -6.91 -6.02
C GLY A 160 -11.08 -6.47 -5.72
N SER A 161 -10.89 -5.61 -4.70
CA SER A 161 -9.56 -5.17 -4.28
C SER A 161 -8.89 -6.22 -3.38
N PHE A 162 -9.63 -6.89 -2.49
CA PHE A 162 -9.01 -7.71 -1.43
C PHE A 162 -8.53 -9.10 -1.88
N GLU A 163 -8.99 -9.59 -3.03
CA GLU A 163 -8.44 -10.79 -3.66
C GLU A 163 -7.05 -10.48 -4.26
N SER A 164 -6.03 -10.71 -3.45
CA SER A 164 -4.65 -10.76 -3.91
C SER A 164 -4.30 -12.20 -4.25
N ASP A 165 -4.41 -12.60 -5.52
CA ASP A 165 -3.49 -13.63 -6.02
C ASP A 165 -3.33 -13.62 -7.55
N GLY A 166 -2.07 -13.56 -8.00
CA GLY A 166 -1.59 -14.21 -9.21
C GLY A 166 -2.05 -13.75 -10.61
N ALA A 167 -3.13 -12.98 -10.78
CA ALA A 167 -3.57 -12.58 -12.12
C ALA A 167 -2.71 -11.42 -12.64
N SER A 168 -1.67 -11.73 -13.42
CA SER A 168 -1.02 -10.78 -14.31
C SER A 168 -2.06 -10.24 -15.30
N ASN A 169 -2.76 -9.18 -14.90
CA ASN A 169 -3.61 -8.44 -15.82
C ASN A 169 -2.69 -7.85 -16.92
N ALA A 170 -3.06 -8.02 -18.18
CA ALA A 170 -2.32 -7.46 -19.33
C ALA A 170 -2.10 -5.94 -19.18
N GLU A 171 -3.01 -5.26 -18.49
CA GLU A 171 -2.86 -3.85 -18.12
C GLU A 171 -1.69 -3.61 -17.17
N THR A 172 -1.52 -4.45 -16.13
CA THR A 172 -0.38 -4.37 -15.21
C THR A 172 0.94 -4.55 -15.95
N GLU A 173 1.02 -5.53 -16.86
CA GLU A 173 2.22 -5.76 -17.68
C GLU A 173 2.49 -4.58 -18.63
N SER A 174 1.45 -4.01 -19.24
CA SER A 174 1.55 -2.81 -20.08
C SER A 174 2.11 -1.62 -19.30
N ILE A 175 1.58 -1.37 -18.09
CA ILE A 175 2.06 -0.29 -17.20
C ILE A 175 3.52 -0.53 -16.79
N LEU A 176 3.91 -1.78 -16.48
CA LEU A 176 5.30 -2.12 -16.16
C LEU A 176 6.23 -1.89 -17.35
N LYS A 177 5.78 -2.20 -18.58
CA LYS A 177 6.53 -1.96 -19.82
C LYS A 177 6.71 -0.47 -20.09
N GLU A 178 5.67 0.33 -19.90
CA GLU A 178 5.73 1.80 -19.99
C GLU A 178 6.73 2.36 -18.97
N ALA A 179 6.63 1.93 -17.71
CA ALA A 179 7.56 2.34 -16.65
C ALA A 179 9.01 1.95 -16.98
N ALA A 180 9.24 0.76 -17.52
CA ALA A 180 10.56 0.31 -17.95
C ALA A 180 11.13 1.16 -19.11
N ALA A 181 10.31 1.57 -20.07
CA ALA A 181 10.72 2.47 -21.15
C ALA A 181 11.15 3.85 -20.61
N VAL A 182 10.41 4.40 -19.64
CA VAL A 182 10.75 5.66 -18.97
C VAL A 182 12.02 5.52 -18.11
N ALA A 183 12.22 4.38 -17.46
CA ALA A 183 13.45 4.13 -16.71
C ALA A 183 14.68 3.98 -17.64
N GLY A 184 14.54 3.27 -18.75
CA GLY A 184 15.60 3.04 -19.73
C GLY A 184 16.07 4.32 -20.44
N THR A 185 15.16 5.22 -20.78
CA THR A 185 15.49 6.54 -21.36
C THR A 185 16.32 7.39 -20.41
N ARG A 186 16.03 7.38 -19.10
CA ARG A 186 16.82 8.07 -18.06
C ARG A 186 18.20 7.46 -17.82
N VAL A 187 18.38 6.16 -18.06
CA VAL A 187 19.70 5.50 -17.94
C VAL A 187 20.61 5.92 -19.11
N GLY A 188 20.06 6.08 -20.32
CA GLY A 188 20.80 6.60 -21.49
C GLY A 188 21.36 8.00 -21.30
N GLU A 189 20.68 8.87 -20.53
CA GLU A 189 21.14 10.23 -20.22
C GLU A 189 22.16 10.30 -19.06
N LYS A 190 22.24 9.26 -18.22
CA LYS A 190 23.15 9.22 -17.05
C LYS A 190 24.50 8.55 -17.32
N PHE A 191 24.71 7.99 -18.50
CA PHE A 191 26.03 7.55 -18.94
C PHE A 191 26.65 8.60 -19.88
N PRO A 192 27.68 9.36 -19.46
CA PRO A 192 28.50 10.10 -20.41
C PRO A 192 29.11 9.08 -21.38
N SER A 193 28.95 9.33 -22.68
CA SER A 193 29.56 8.54 -23.74
C SER A 193 31.05 8.39 -23.46
N THR A 194 31.53 7.15 -23.31
CA THR A 194 32.95 6.88 -23.16
C THR A 194 33.68 7.39 -24.41
N PRO A 195 34.82 8.10 -24.30
CA PRO A 195 35.51 8.60 -25.47
C PRO A 195 36.05 7.42 -26.28
N THR A 196 35.46 7.14 -27.44
CA THR A 196 36.10 6.37 -28.51
C THR A 196 37.21 7.25 -29.11
N GLY A 197 38.41 7.13 -28.53
CA GLY A 197 39.56 7.91 -28.94
C GLY A 197 40.88 7.19 -28.71
N ILE A 198 40.95 5.88 -28.94
CA ILE A 198 42.25 5.24 -29.19
C ILE A 198 42.60 5.54 -30.64
N SER A 199 43.32 6.64 -30.84
CA SER A 199 44.04 6.88 -32.10
C SER A 199 45.14 5.83 -32.20
N SER A 200 44.87 4.75 -32.93
CA SER A 200 45.88 3.82 -33.41
C SER A 200 46.64 4.46 -34.56
N SER A 201 47.64 5.29 -34.26
CA SER A 201 48.67 5.64 -35.24
C SER A 201 49.77 4.59 -35.19
N SER A 202 49.51 3.46 -35.86
CA SER A 202 50.55 2.50 -36.25
C SER A 202 50.48 2.36 -37.77
N SER A 203 51.27 3.16 -38.46
CA SER A 203 51.61 2.99 -39.87
C SER A 203 53.13 2.92 -39.96
N ILE A 204 53.63 1.69 -39.85
CA ILE A 204 54.98 1.30 -40.27
C ILE A 204 54.83 0.73 -41.68
N GLY A 205 55.62 1.25 -42.64
CA GLY A 205 55.79 0.69 -43.98
C GLY A 205 56.52 1.69 -44.88
N LEU A 206 57.85 1.59 -45.01
CA LEU A 206 58.59 0.97 -46.14
C LEU A 206 58.96 2.01 -47.22
N GLU A 207 60.18 2.54 -47.14
CA GLU A 207 61.24 2.55 -48.17
C GLU A 207 62.56 3.07 -47.59
#